data_AF-A0A820RZ76-F1
#
_entry.id   AF-A0A820RZ76-F1
#
_cell.length_a   1.000
_cell.length_b   1.000
_cell.length_c   1.000
_cell.angle_alpha   90.00
_cell.angle_beta   90.00
_cell.angle_gamma   90.00
#
_symmetry.space_group_name_H-M   'P 1'
#
loop_
_entity.id
_entity.type
_entity.pdbx_description
1 polymer ?
#
loop_
_entity_poly.entity_id
_entity_poly.type
_entity_poly.pdbx_seq_one_letter_code
_entity_poly.pdbx_strand_id
1 'polypeptide(L)'
;SWSSDAILGHVKNSVRQWNISTIISFDQYGVSGHRNHSSIYYALLKFSSTSQIHFLSLQSISIYRKYLTLIELLRIHFMSNTVKTKIFILPSKDNLIPYKAMFEHRSQLVWFRYLYLLFSRYIWVNDYKIIY
;
A
#
# COMPACT_ATOMS: atom_id res chain seq x y z
N SER A 1 -18.76 2.86 3.44
CA SER A 1 -17.47 3.01 4.14
C SER A 1 -17.53 2.21 5.41
N TRP A 2 -16.40 1.73 5.90
CA TRP A 2 -16.35 1.01 7.18
C TRP A 2 -16.34 1.98 8.35
N SER A 3 -16.97 1.59 9.47
CA SER A 3 -16.99 2.39 10.69
C SER A 3 -15.60 2.40 11.34
N SER A 4 -15.17 3.58 11.78
CA SER A 4 -13.87 3.77 12.45
C SER A 4 -13.75 2.87 13.70
N ASP A 5 -14.79 2.75 14.51
CA ASP A 5 -14.75 1.98 15.75
C ASP A 5 -14.54 0.48 15.51
N ALA A 6 -15.22 -0.09 14.51
CA ALA A 6 -15.00 -1.49 14.13
C ALA A 6 -13.57 -1.73 13.63
N ILE A 7 -13.04 -0.83 12.77
CA ILE A 7 -11.65 -0.91 12.29
C ILE A 7 -10.70 -0.88 13.49
N LEU A 8 -10.87 0.09 14.39
CA LEU A 8 -10.00 0.27 15.55
C LEU A 8 -10.11 -0.89 16.54
N GLY A 9 -11.29 -1.48 16.72
CA GLY A 9 -11.48 -2.67 17.54
C GLY A 9 -10.61 -3.83 17.05
N HIS A 10 -10.69 -4.15 15.74
CA HIS A 10 -9.88 -5.20 15.14
C HIS A 10 -8.38 -4.87 15.16
N VAL A 11 -8.00 -3.65 14.79
CA VAL A 11 -6.59 -3.24 14.73
C VAL A 11 -5.95 -3.28 16.12
N LYS A 12 -6.60 -2.70 17.14
CA LYS A 12 -6.07 -2.69 18.52
C LYS A 12 -5.92 -4.11 19.06
N ASN A 13 -6.86 -5.00 18.77
CA ASN A 13 -6.77 -6.39 19.18
C ASN A 13 -5.55 -7.09 18.53
N SER A 14 -5.40 -6.97 17.21
CA SER A 14 -4.27 -7.56 16.48
C SER A 14 -2.92 -6.98 16.94
N VAL A 15 -2.84 -5.67 17.17
CA VAL A 15 -1.62 -5.02 17.64
C VAL A 15 -1.16 -5.59 18.98
N ARG A 16 -2.09 -5.77 19.92
CA ARG A 16 -1.79 -6.34 21.24
C ARG A 16 -1.42 -7.81 21.15
N GLN A 17 -2.17 -8.58 20.37
CA GLN A 17 -1.96 -10.02 20.23
C GLN A 17 -0.59 -10.35 19.61
N TRP A 18 -0.15 -9.58 18.62
CA TRP A 18 1.05 -9.86 17.84
C TRP A 18 2.21 -8.90 18.12
N ASN A 19 2.09 -8.05 19.15
CA ASN A 19 3.07 -7.02 19.51
C ASN A 19 3.54 -6.17 18.31
N ILE A 20 2.59 -5.67 17.52
CA ILE A 20 2.86 -4.97 16.27
C ILE A 20 3.36 -3.55 16.55
N SER A 21 4.56 -3.22 16.08
CA SER A 21 5.15 -1.87 16.18
C SER A 21 4.95 -1.00 14.93
N THR A 22 4.63 -1.62 13.79
CA THR A 22 4.48 -0.94 12.50
C THR A 22 3.26 -1.46 11.75
N ILE A 23 2.43 -0.53 11.26
CA ILE A 23 1.28 -0.81 10.41
C ILE A 23 1.56 -0.25 9.02
N ILE A 24 1.33 -1.08 7.99
CA ILE A 24 1.41 -0.69 6.58
C ILE A 24 0.00 -0.75 6.01
N SER A 25 -0.48 0.35 5.43
CA SER A 25 -1.83 0.41 4.85
C SER A 25 -1.95 1.48 3.77
N PHE A 26 -3.16 1.76 3.31
CA PHE A 26 -3.45 2.71 2.24
C PHE A 26 -3.35 4.17 2.71
N ASP A 27 -3.16 5.09 1.77
CA ASP A 27 -3.33 6.53 2.01
C ASP A 27 -4.81 6.98 1.96
N GLN A 28 -5.03 8.28 2.11
CA GLN A 28 -6.35 8.91 2.09
C GLN A 28 -7.17 8.64 0.82
N TYR A 29 -6.51 8.46 -0.33
CA TYR A 29 -7.18 8.22 -1.61
C TYR A 29 -7.50 6.73 -1.80
N GLY A 30 -6.76 5.82 -1.19
CA GLY A 30 -7.12 4.41 -1.17
C GLY A 30 -6.84 3.66 -2.48
N VAL A 31 -5.72 3.98 -3.14
CA VAL A 31 -5.17 3.38 -4.38
C VAL A 31 -5.98 3.67 -5.66
N SER A 32 -7.29 3.57 -5.57
CA SER A 32 -8.24 3.76 -6.68
C SER A 32 -9.48 4.58 -6.26
N GLY A 33 -9.43 5.29 -5.13
CA GLY A 33 -10.62 5.97 -4.59
C GLY A 33 -11.53 5.06 -3.75
N HIS A 34 -11.05 3.86 -3.35
CA HIS A 34 -11.90 2.90 -2.68
C HIS A 34 -12.27 3.36 -1.26
N ARG A 35 -13.57 3.57 -1.00
CA ARG A 35 -14.06 4.18 0.25
C ARG A 35 -13.59 3.44 1.49
N ASN A 36 -13.53 2.10 1.46
CA ASN A 36 -13.09 1.33 2.63
C ASN A 36 -11.59 1.51 2.90
N HIS A 37 -10.76 1.68 1.86
CA HIS A 37 -9.33 1.97 2.04
C HIS A 37 -9.13 3.35 2.67
N SER A 38 -9.88 4.35 2.20
CA SER A 38 -9.89 5.70 2.78
C SER A 38 -10.36 5.68 4.24
N SER A 39 -11.41 4.92 4.57
CA SER A 39 -11.87 4.76 5.97
C SER A 39 -10.79 4.14 6.87
N ILE A 40 -10.05 3.15 6.38
CA ILE A 40 -8.92 2.56 7.11
C ILE A 40 -7.83 3.61 7.37
N TYR A 41 -7.47 4.41 6.37
CA TYR A 41 -6.46 5.46 6.52
C TYR A 41 -6.80 6.42 7.65
N TYR A 42 -8.01 6.97 7.68
CA TYR A 42 -8.40 7.93 8.71
C TYR A 42 -8.49 7.32 10.10
N ALA A 43 -8.95 6.06 10.21
CA ALA A 43 -8.96 5.34 11.48
C ALA A 43 -7.52 5.14 11.99
N LEU A 44 -6.62 4.65 11.14
CA LEU A 44 -5.22 4.42 11.49
C LEU A 44 -4.46 5.71 11.80
N LEU A 45 -4.74 6.81 11.09
CA LEU A 45 -4.14 8.11 11.35
C LEU A 45 -4.43 8.59 12.78
N LYS A 46 -5.68 8.47 13.24
CA LYS A 46 -6.07 8.81 14.62
C LYS A 46 -5.46 7.86 15.64
N PHE A 47 -5.29 6.60 15.29
CA PHE A 47 -4.70 5.60 16.17
C PHE A 47 -3.19 5.79 16.31
N SER A 48 -2.47 6.01 15.21
CA SER A 48 -1.02 6.23 15.24
C SER A 48 -0.65 7.51 15.98
N SER A 49 -1.47 8.56 15.94
CA SER A 49 -1.21 9.78 16.71
C SER A 49 -1.37 9.60 18.23
N THR A 50 -2.06 8.54 18.67
CA THR A 50 -2.35 8.26 20.09
C THR A 50 -1.63 7.01 20.60
N SER A 51 -0.88 6.32 19.75
CA SER A 51 -0.12 5.11 20.06
C SER A 51 1.31 5.27 19.55
N GLN A 52 2.30 4.61 20.16
CA GLN A 52 3.69 4.66 19.65
C GLN A 52 3.90 3.73 18.44
N ILE A 53 2.93 3.65 17.53
CA ILE A 53 2.94 2.74 16.38
C ILE A 53 3.31 3.50 15.13
N HIS A 54 4.29 3.00 14.38
CA HIS A 54 4.65 3.59 13.10
C HIS A 54 3.60 3.26 12.05
N PHE A 55 3.08 4.29 11.37
CA PHE A 55 2.15 4.09 10.25
C PHE A 55 2.81 4.45 8.92
N LEU A 56 2.92 3.45 8.04
CA LEU A 56 3.36 3.59 6.66
C LEU A 56 2.16 3.58 5.72
N SER A 57 1.88 4.72 5.09
CA SER A 57 0.80 4.86 4.11
C SER A 57 1.31 4.69 2.67
N LEU A 58 0.71 3.75 1.93
CA LEU A 58 0.96 3.51 0.51
C LEU A 58 0.39 4.68 -0.30
N GLN A 59 1.27 5.42 -0.98
CA GLN A 59 0.88 6.56 -1.79
C GLN A 59 0.10 6.10 -3.03
N SER A 60 -1.07 6.68 -3.20
CA SER A 60 -1.87 6.56 -4.41
C SER A 60 -1.22 7.34 -5.54
N ILE A 61 -1.01 6.67 -6.68
CA ILE A 61 -0.44 7.28 -7.89
C ILE A 61 -1.48 7.41 -9.00
N SER A 62 -1.27 8.36 -9.91
CA SER A 62 -2.13 8.53 -11.08
C SER A 62 -2.14 7.27 -11.95
N ILE A 63 -3.22 7.07 -12.72
CA ILE A 63 -3.37 5.87 -13.55
C ILE A 63 -2.28 5.74 -14.61
N TYR A 64 -1.78 6.86 -15.14
CA TYR A 64 -0.64 6.89 -16.07
C TYR A 64 0.62 6.31 -15.42
N ARG A 65 0.94 6.75 -14.20
CA ARG A 65 2.08 6.24 -13.43
C ARG A 65 1.91 4.78 -13.00
N LYS A 66 0.66 4.32 -12.91
CA LYS A 66 0.35 2.93 -12.56
C LYS A 66 0.71 1.96 -13.68
N TYR A 67 0.56 2.35 -14.96
CA TYR A 67 0.65 1.43 -16.09
C TYR A 67 1.70 1.79 -17.17
N LEU A 68 2.30 2.98 -17.14
CA LEU A 68 3.35 3.39 -18.08
C LEU A 68 4.74 3.17 -17.46
N THR A 69 5.21 1.93 -17.52
CA THR A 69 6.44 1.46 -16.85
C THR A 69 7.71 2.19 -17.29
N LEU A 70 7.88 2.46 -18.59
CA LEU A 70 9.04 3.20 -19.14
C LEU A 70 9.18 4.60 -18.54
N ILE A 71 8.07 5.33 -18.40
CA ILE A 71 8.05 6.69 -17.85
C ILE A 71 8.40 6.65 -16.35
N GLU A 72 7.92 5.65 -15.60
CA GLU A 72 8.24 5.54 -14.18
C GLU A 72 9.70 5.13 -13.92
N LEU A 73 10.31 4.30 -14.77
CA LEU A 73 11.74 3.96 -14.64
C LEU A 73 12.63 5.19 -14.80
N LEU A 74 12.37 6.01 -15.81
CA LEU A 74 13.07 7.29 -16.00
C LEU A 74 12.85 8.21 -14.80
N ARG A 75 11.60 8.32 -14.33
CA ARG A 75 11.26 9.15 -13.16
C ARG A 75 12.01 8.73 -11.90
N ILE A 76 12.07 7.44 -11.59
CA ILE A 76 12.77 6.92 -10.41
C ILE A 76 14.27 7.23 -10.49
N HIS A 77 14.86 7.08 -11.68
CA HIS A 77 16.27 7.42 -11.91
C HIS A 77 16.58 8.90 -11.62
N PHE A 78 15.71 9.82 -12.07
CA PHE A 78 15.94 11.26 -11.91
C PHE A 78 15.48 11.85 -10.57
N MET A 79 14.47 11.27 -9.90
CA MET A 79 13.83 11.87 -8.70
C MET A 79 14.38 11.36 -7.36
N SER A 80 15.55 10.72 -7.33
CA SER A 80 16.06 10.01 -6.15
C SER A 80 16.26 10.88 -4.89
N ASN A 81 16.24 12.22 -4.97
CA ASN A 81 16.68 13.09 -3.86
C ASN A 81 15.63 14.07 -3.29
N THR A 82 14.37 14.06 -3.74
CA THR A 82 13.46 15.22 -3.47
C THR A 82 12.21 14.92 -2.63
N VAL A 83 11.90 13.66 -2.30
CA VAL A 83 10.63 13.33 -1.62
C VAL A 83 10.89 12.54 -0.33
N LYS A 84 10.27 12.96 0.79
CA LYS A 84 10.21 12.24 2.08
C LYS A 84 9.36 10.94 2.01
N THR A 85 9.49 10.19 0.93
CA THR A 85 8.82 8.91 0.71
C THR A 85 9.87 7.81 0.73
N LYS A 86 9.63 6.77 1.54
CA LYS A 86 10.40 5.54 1.47
C LYS A 86 9.89 4.74 0.28
N ILE A 87 10.73 4.62 -0.74
CA ILE A 87 10.44 3.80 -1.92
C ILE A 87 10.88 2.37 -1.59
N PHE A 88 9.93 1.45 -1.57
CA PHE A 88 10.21 0.02 -1.50
C PHE A 88 10.23 -0.56 -2.91
N ILE A 89 11.39 -1.08 -3.33
CA ILE A 89 11.59 -1.74 -4.61
C ILE A 89 11.78 -3.23 -4.33
N LEU A 90 10.98 -4.07 -4.98
CA LEU A 90 11.11 -5.51 -4.87
C LEU A 90 12.42 -5.97 -5.54
N PRO A 91 13.29 -6.72 -4.85
CA PRO A 91 14.50 -7.27 -5.44
C PRO A 91 14.19 -8.18 -6.64
N SER A 92 15.08 -8.21 -7.63
CA SER A 92 14.90 -9.05 -8.84
C SER A 92 14.74 -10.53 -8.51
N LYS A 93 15.45 -11.02 -7.49
CA LYS A 93 15.36 -12.40 -6.98
C LYS A 93 13.97 -12.79 -6.43
N ASP A 94 13.18 -11.79 -6.01
CA ASP A 94 11.89 -11.96 -5.34
C ASP A 94 10.71 -11.57 -6.23
N ASN A 95 10.96 -11.32 -7.53
CA ASN A 95 9.98 -10.80 -8.48
C ASN A 95 8.72 -11.68 -8.64
N LEU A 96 8.79 -12.97 -8.32
CA LEU A 96 7.67 -13.90 -8.39
C LEU A 96 6.77 -13.90 -7.14
N ILE A 97 7.24 -13.33 -6.01
CA ILE A 97 6.50 -13.40 -4.74
C ILE A 97 5.09 -12.76 -4.84
N PRO A 98 4.91 -11.55 -5.41
CA PRO A 98 3.59 -10.94 -5.51
C PRO A 98 2.64 -11.75 -6.40
N TYR A 99 3.17 -12.35 -7.48
CA TYR A 99 2.40 -13.19 -8.38
C TYR A 99 1.93 -14.46 -7.67
N LYS A 100 2.83 -15.16 -6.98
CA LYS A 100 2.48 -16.35 -6.19
C LYS A 100 1.41 -16.02 -5.15
N ALA A 101 1.61 -14.95 -4.37
CA ALA A 101 0.64 -14.51 -3.37
C ALA A 101 -0.74 -14.21 -3.98
N MET A 102 -0.79 -13.56 -5.14
CA MET A 102 -2.04 -13.27 -5.84
C MET A 102 -2.70 -14.53 -6.41
N PHE A 103 -1.91 -15.52 -6.85
CA PHE A 103 -2.41 -16.81 -7.35
C PHE A 103 -3.02 -17.70 -6.26
N GLU A 104 -2.71 -17.48 -4.98
CA GLU A 104 -3.43 -18.12 -3.86
C GLU A 104 -4.89 -17.64 -3.76
N HIS A 105 -5.21 -16.45 -4.27
CA HIS A 105 -6.56 -15.88 -4.24
C HIS A 105 -7.37 -16.18 -5.52
N ARG A 106 -7.39 -17.45 -5.95
CA ARG A 106 -7.96 -17.88 -7.25
C ARG A 106 -9.38 -17.37 -7.51
N SER A 107 -10.28 -17.43 -6.53
CA SER A 107 -11.68 -17.00 -6.69
C SER A 107 -11.85 -15.49 -6.92
N GLN A 108 -10.82 -14.68 -6.62
CA GLN A 108 -10.82 -13.23 -6.82
C GLN A 108 -9.99 -12.77 -8.02
N LEU A 109 -9.30 -13.69 -8.72
CA LEU A 109 -8.49 -13.42 -9.90
C LEU A 109 -9.36 -13.36 -11.17
N VAL A 110 -10.15 -12.29 -11.29
CA VAL A 110 -10.88 -11.97 -12.52
C VAL A 110 -9.97 -11.31 -13.56
N TRP A 111 -10.37 -11.28 -14.83
CA TRP A 111 -9.52 -10.90 -15.99
C TRP A 111 -8.69 -9.61 -15.77
N PHE A 112 -9.26 -8.55 -15.19
CA PHE A 112 -8.54 -7.30 -14.98
C PHE A 112 -7.44 -7.38 -13.91
N ARG A 113 -7.47 -8.37 -13.01
CA ARG A 113 -6.36 -8.61 -12.07
C ARG A 113 -5.13 -9.17 -12.76
N TYR A 114 -5.30 -9.93 -13.85
CA TYR A 114 -4.16 -10.36 -14.66
C TYR A 114 -3.49 -9.16 -15.34
N LEU A 115 -4.26 -8.20 -15.85
CA LEU A 115 -3.71 -6.95 -16.37
C LEU A 115 -3.00 -6.14 -15.28
N TYR A 116 -3.58 -6.08 -14.08
CA TYR A 116 -2.92 -5.45 -12.93
C TYR A 116 -1.59 -6.13 -12.60
N LEU A 117 -1.53 -7.46 -12.55
CA LEU A 117 -0.29 -8.21 -12.30
C LEU A 117 0.79 -7.92 -13.36
N LEU A 118 0.41 -7.83 -14.62
CA LEU A 118 1.35 -7.61 -15.73
C LEU A 118 1.86 -6.17 -15.83
N PHE A 119 0.97 -5.18 -15.61
CA PHE A 119 1.27 -3.79 -15.98
C PHE A 119 1.39 -2.85 -14.78
N SER A 120 0.90 -3.23 -13.58
CA SER A 120 0.88 -2.30 -12.45
C SER A 120 2.27 -2.11 -11.83
N ARG A 121 2.64 -0.84 -11.64
CA ARG A 121 3.83 -0.46 -10.86
C ARG A 121 3.87 -1.07 -9.46
N TYR A 122 2.70 -1.19 -8.82
CA TYR A 122 2.60 -1.65 -7.43
C TYR A 122 3.10 -3.09 -7.21
N ILE A 123 3.25 -3.90 -8.26
CA ILE A 123 3.83 -5.24 -8.17
C ILE A 123 5.33 -5.20 -7.84
N TRP A 124 6.05 -4.19 -8.33
CA TRP A 124 7.51 -4.10 -8.21
C TRP A 124 7.98 -2.90 -7.39
N VAL A 125 7.22 -1.78 -7.36
CA VAL A 125 7.59 -0.58 -6.60
C VAL A 125 6.41 0.01 -5.86
N ASN A 126 6.62 0.28 -4.57
CA ASN A 126 5.65 0.85 -3.66
C ASN A 126 6.24 2.09 -2.96
N ASP A 127 5.56 3.23 -3.10
CA ASP A 127 5.97 4.48 -2.45
C ASP A 127 5.24 4.59 -1.11
N TYR A 128 5.96 4.58 0.01
CA TYR A 128 5.39 4.73 1.35
C TYR A 128 5.74 6.08 1.98
N LYS A 129 4.75 6.73 2.60
CA LYS A 129 4.96 7.90 3.45
C LYS A 129 4.86 7.49 4.91
N ILE A 130 5.88 7.83 5.69
CA ILE A 130 5.87 7.67 7.15
C ILE A 130 4.95 8.74 7.74
N ILE A 131 4.05 8.29 8.60
CA ILE A 131 3.19 9.13 9.43
C ILE A 131 3.70 8.98 10.87
N TYR A 132 4.03 10.13 11.47
CA TYR A 132 4.48 10.26 12.85
C TYR A 132 3.32 10.67 13.74
#